data_AF-A0A2T4B732-F1
#
_entry.id   AF-A0A2T4B732-F1
#
_cell.length_a   1.000
_cell.length_b   1.000
_cell.length_c   1.000
_cell.angle_alpha   90.00
_cell.angle_beta   90.00
_cell.angle_gamma   90.00
#
_symmetry.space_group_name_H-M   'P 1'
#
loop_
_entity.id
_entity.type
_entity.pdbx_description
1 polymer ?
#
loop_
_entity_poly.entity_id
_entity_poly.type
_entity_poly.pdbx_seq_one_letter_code
_entity_poly.pdbx_strand_id
1 'polypeptide(L)'
;MAIPNTAIDTDSSKGSPVADFAFDESLVEFSVPKADWLRINNKAFDGILTSAFIFDGQGRVLLVQRAATDSMPNLWEAPGGAVDAGDASILAGCAREVREEAGLVARRMVRLVTEGLPGRTEGWSVFTNRDGTKVICGFGFEVEVEPGREVVLDEREHQAFVWAGEEDVRRGEVEGRKIPLTGAMMRNKLLEAFRLRREEK
;
A
#
# COMPACT_ATOMS: atom_id res chain seq x y z
N MET A 1 28.63 20.46 -51.40
CA MET A 1 28.01 21.67 -50.83
C MET A 1 27.36 21.22 -49.53
N ALA A 2 28.01 21.48 -48.41
CA ALA A 2 27.58 21.07 -47.08
C ALA A 2 26.93 22.27 -46.38
N ILE A 3 25.80 22.05 -45.74
CA ILE A 3 25.07 23.00 -44.90
C ILE A 3 24.52 22.22 -43.69
N PRO A 4 24.45 22.85 -42.50
CA PRO A 4 25.10 22.33 -41.31
C PRO A 4 24.13 21.75 -40.27
N ASN A 5 24.72 20.90 -39.43
CA ASN A 5 24.14 20.37 -38.21
C ASN A 5 23.78 21.53 -37.27
N THR A 6 22.51 21.63 -36.88
CA THR A 6 22.07 22.59 -35.85
C THR A 6 21.50 21.79 -34.69
N ALA A 7 22.26 21.74 -33.60
CA ALA A 7 21.83 21.25 -32.30
C ALA A 7 21.12 22.37 -31.55
N ILE A 8 19.84 22.17 -31.21
CA ILE A 8 19.00 22.92 -30.25
C ILE A 8 17.85 21.94 -29.93
N ASP A 9 17.38 21.64 -28.73
CA ASP A 9 17.58 22.12 -27.37
C ASP A 9 17.35 20.89 -26.46
N THR A 10 18.14 20.72 -25.40
CA THR A 10 17.82 19.76 -24.34
C THR A 10 16.87 20.45 -23.36
N ASP A 11 15.59 20.55 -23.73
CA ASP A 11 14.59 21.01 -22.78
C ASP A 11 14.16 19.88 -21.84
N SER A 12 14.23 20.22 -20.57
CA SER A 12 14.15 19.36 -19.42
C SER A 12 12.69 19.21 -19.00
N SER A 13 11.90 18.42 -19.75
CA SER A 13 10.58 18.02 -19.25
C SER A 13 10.71 16.78 -18.38
N LYS A 14 11.04 16.97 -17.09
CA LYS A 14 10.73 16.00 -16.03
C LYS A 14 9.21 15.91 -15.88
N GLY A 15 8.56 15.21 -16.80
CA GLY A 15 7.28 14.58 -16.51
C GLY A 15 7.57 13.33 -15.69
N SER A 16 7.19 13.31 -14.41
CA SER A 16 7.15 12.05 -13.67
C SER A 16 6.29 11.07 -14.47
N PRO A 17 6.76 9.84 -14.75
CA PRO A 17 5.91 8.85 -15.36
C PRO A 17 4.71 8.67 -14.43
N VAL A 18 3.51 8.77 -14.98
CA VAL A 18 2.35 8.11 -14.41
C VAL A 18 2.81 6.67 -14.14
N ALA A 19 2.80 6.24 -12.88
CA ALA A 19 3.46 5.03 -12.45
C ALA A 19 3.12 3.83 -13.37
N ASP A 20 4.13 3.03 -13.73
CA ASP A 20 4.08 1.94 -14.72
C ASP A 20 3.25 0.71 -14.28
N PHE A 21 2.08 0.91 -13.67
CA PHE A 21 1.17 -0.15 -13.25
C PHE A 21 -0.24 0.05 -13.80
N ALA A 22 -0.94 -1.06 -14.05
CA ALA A 22 -2.36 -1.03 -14.38
C ALA A 22 -3.21 -0.91 -13.10
N PHE A 23 -4.47 -0.50 -13.21
CA PHE A 23 -5.41 -0.62 -12.11
C PHE A 23 -6.79 -1.04 -12.62
N ASP A 24 -7.62 -1.57 -11.72
CA ASP A 24 -9.02 -1.88 -12.02
C ASP A 24 -9.88 -0.60 -12.06
N GLU A 25 -10.88 -0.55 -12.95
CA GLU A 25 -11.72 0.65 -13.12
C GLU A 25 -12.45 1.03 -11.82
N SER A 26 -12.75 0.05 -10.95
CA SER A 26 -13.31 0.30 -9.61
C SER A 26 -12.42 1.18 -8.72
N LEU A 27 -11.14 1.36 -9.07
CA LEU A 27 -10.17 2.17 -8.33
C LEU A 27 -9.93 3.55 -8.94
N VAL A 28 -10.70 3.96 -9.95
CA VAL A 28 -10.52 5.24 -10.64
C VAL A 28 -10.54 6.43 -9.69
N GLU A 29 -11.32 6.38 -8.61
CA GLU A 29 -11.36 7.47 -7.63
C GLU A 29 -10.01 7.70 -6.93
N PHE A 30 -9.16 6.68 -6.81
CA PHE A 30 -7.85 6.75 -6.16
C PHE A 30 -6.72 7.14 -7.11
N SER A 31 -7.02 7.33 -8.40
CA SER A 31 -6.06 7.69 -9.45
C SER A 31 -5.71 9.19 -9.47
N VAL A 32 -6.12 9.95 -8.46
CA VAL A 32 -5.85 11.39 -8.33
C VAL A 32 -4.94 11.70 -7.12
N PRO A 33 -4.23 12.84 -7.10
CA PRO A 33 -3.44 13.28 -5.94
C PRO A 33 -4.29 13.34 -4.66
N LYS A 34 -3.68 13.09 -3.50
CA LYS A 34 -4.41 13.07 -2.21
C LYS A 34 -5.19 14.36 -1.92
N ALA A 35 -4.66 15.52 -2.31
CA ALA A 35 -5.33 16.81 -2.12
C ALA A 35 -6.62 16.91 -2.94
N ASP A 36 -6.60 16.39 -4.17
CA ASP A 36 -7.79 16.33 -5.01
C ASP A 36 -8.80 15.33 -4.48
N TRP A 37 -8.36 14.16 -4.02
CA TRP A 37 -9.27 13.18 -3.42
C TRP A 37 -10.01 13.76 -2.21
N LEU A 38 -9.29 14.44 -1.30
CA LEU A 38 -9.89 15.11 -0.13
C LEU A 38 -10.92 16.17 -0.54
N ARG A 39 -10.59 16.98 -1.54
CA ARG A 39 -11.48 18.03 -2.07
C ARG A 39 -12.74 17.44 -2.72
N ILE A 40 -12.58 16.43 -3.58
CA ILE A 40 -13.68 15.77 -4.31
C ILE A 40 -14.64 15.10 -3.32
N ASN A 41 -14.11 14.46 -2.28
CA ASN A 41 -14.89 13.72 -1.28
C ASN A 41 -15.35 14.59 -0.09
N ASN A 42 -15.08 15.90 -0.12
CA ASN A 42 -15.39 16.85 0.95
C ASN A 42 -14.90 16.36 2.33
N LYS A 43 -13.63 15.96 2.41
CA LYS A 43 -12.97 15.46 3.61
C LYS A 43 -11.87 16.41 4.06
N ALA A 44 -11.67 16.49 5.38
CA ALA A 44 -10.66 17.33 6.02
C ALA A 44 -9.71 16.49 6.89
N PHE A 45 -9.27 15.34 6.38
CA PHE A 45 -8.27 14.51 7.07
C PHE A 45 -6.88 15.16 6.98
N ASP A 46 -6.08 15.03 8.04
CA ASP A 46 -4.72 15.56 8.12
C ASP A 46 -3.71 14.72 7.30
N GLY A 47 -4.07 13.49 6.95
CA GLY A 47 -3.24 12.59 6.18
C GLY A 47 -4.01 11.44 5.53
N ILE A 48 -3.40 10.88 4.49
CA ILE A 48 -3.85 9.65 3.83
C ILE A 48 -2.72 8.64 3.92
N LEU A 49 -3.03 7.44 4.39
CA LEU A 49 -2.15 6.27 4.41
C LEU A 49 -2.69 5.19 3.48
N THR A 50 -1.80 4.34 2.98
CA THR A 50 -2.15 3.17 2.17
C THR A 50 -1.55 1.90 2.76
N SER A 51 -2.17 0.76 2.50
CA SER A 51 -1.62 -0.56 2.80
C SER A 51 -1.80 -1.47 1.57
N ALA A 52 -0.76 -2.22 1.21
CA ALA A 52 -0.70 -3.10 0.06
C ALA A 52 -0.82 -4.57 0.47
N PHE A 53 -1.95 -5.21 0.13
CA PHE A 53 -2.17 -6.64 0.32
C PHE A 53 -1.63 -7.40 -0.89
N ILE A 54 -0.41 -7.90 -0.76
CA ILE A 54 0.30 -8.64 -1.81
C ILE A 54 0.23 -10.12 -1.48
N PHE A 55 -0.18 -10.94 -2.45
CA PHE A 55 -0.29 -12.40 -2.29
C PHE A 55 0.74 -13.13 -3.14
N ASP A 56 1.35 -14.17 -2.59
CA ASP A 56 2.21 -15.07 -3.35
C ASP A 56 1.40 -16.11 -4.16
N GLY A 57 2.10 -16.95 -4.92
CA GLY A 57 1.49 -18.02 -5.71
C GLY A 57 0.80 -19.11 -4.88
N GLN A 58 1.02 -19.16 -3.57
CA GLN A 58 0.36 -20.07 -2.63
C GLN A 58 -0.84 -19.41 -1.94
N GLY A 59 -1.15 -18.15 -2.27
CA GLY A 59 -2.24 -17.40 -1.67
C GLY A 59 -1.94 -16.92 -0.24
N ARG A 60 -0.68 -16.81 0.16
CA ARG A 60 -0.26 -16.22 1.43
C ARG A 60 -0.02 -14.73 1.25
N VAL A 61 -0.33 -13.91 2.24
CA VAL A 61 -0.14 -12.44 2.20
C VAL A 61 1.22 -12.05 2.78
N LEU A 62 1.87 -11.07 2.16
CA LEU A 62 3.12 -10.49 2.67
C LEU A 62 2.82 -9.66 3.92
N LEU A 63 3.55 -9.94 5.00
CA LEU A 63 3.62 -9.09 6.18
C LEU A 63 5.07 -8.70 6.45
N VAL A 64 5.28 -7.45 6.82
CA VAL A 64 6.57 -6.88 7.24
C VAL A 64 6.54 -6.55 8.72
N GLN A 65 7.67 -6.71 9.39
CA GLN A 65 7.85 -6.41 10.81
C GLN A 65 8.53 -5.06 10.96
N ARG A 66 7.84 -4.13 11.63
CA ARG A 66 8.34 -2.80 11.94
C ARG A 66 9.64 -2.88 12.74
N ALA A 67 10.62 -2.07 12.37
CA ALA A 67 11.92 -2.01 13.01
C ALA A 67 11.80 -1.66 14.50
N ALA A 68 12.72 -2.17 15.32
CA ALA A 68 12.75 -1.90 16.75
C ALA A 68 12.91 -0.42 17.11
N THR A 69 13.42 0.39 16.18
CA THR A 69 13.60 1.85 16.31
C THR A 69 12.41 2.67 15.85
N ASP A 70 11.42 2.05 15.22
CA ASP A 70 10.26 2.74 14.68
C ASP A 70 9.13 2.87 15.73
N SER A 71 8.12 3.67 15.44
CA SER A 71 6.86 3.68 16.18
C SER A 71 6.21 2.30 16.13
N MET A 72 5.53 1.89 17.22
CA MET A 72 4.91 0.56 17.32
C MET A 72 5.88 -0.59 16.98
N PRO A 73 7.05 -0.65 17.64
CA PRO A 73 8.16 -1.51 17.23
C PRO A 73 7.81 -2.99 17.34
N ASN A 74 8.40 -3.81 16.46
CA ASN A 74 8.25 -5.27 16.39
C ASN A 74 6.84 -5.79 16.06
N LEU A 75 5.88 -4.89 15.77
CA LEU A 75 4.56 -5.26 15.27
C LEU A 75 4.59 -5.54 13.76
N TRP A 76 3.59 -6.27 13.29
CA TRP A 76 3.48 -6.75 11.92
C TRP A 76 2.34 -6.07 11.17
N GLU A 77 2.55 -5.80 9.89
CA GLU A 77 1.56 -5.19 9.01
C GLU A 77 1.80 -5.52 7.53
N ALA A 78 0.81 -5.21 6.69
CA ALA A 78 1.04 -5.14 5.26
C ALA A 78 1.91 -3.92 4.92
N PRO A 79 2.79 -3.99 3.91
CA PRO A 79 3.58 -2.83 3.47
C PRO A 79 2.69 -1.62 3.19
N GLY A 80 3.18 -0.43 3.51
CA GLY A 80 2.48 0.80 3.20
C GLY A 80 2.71 1.91 4.23
N GLY A 81 2.58 3.13 3.74
CA GLY A 81 2.84 4.34 4.50
C GLY A 81 1.98 5.51 4.03
N ALA A 82 2.46 6.72 4.31
CA ALA A 82 1.74 7.94 4.00
C ALA A 82 1.84 8.27 2.52
N VAL A 83 0.72 8.64 1.90
CA VAL A 83 0.75 9.24 0.56
C VAL A 83 1.39 10.61 0.69
N ASP A 84 2.40 10.89 -0.12
CA ASP A 84 3.14 12.15 -0.13
C ASP A 84 2.40 13.23 -0.92
N ALA A 85 2.77 14.50 -0.69
CA ALA A 85 2.21 15.62 -1.44
C ALA A 85 2.63 15.60 -2.92
N GLY A 86 3.79 15.00 -3.23
CA GLY A 86 4.33 14.87 -4.58
C GLY A 86 3.89 13.61 -5.32
N ASP A 87 3.18 12.69 -4.66
CA ASP A 87 2.69 11.48 -5.32
C ASP A 87 1.63 11.85 -6.37
N ALA A 88 1.77 11.31 -7.58
CA ALA A 88 0.87 11.58 -8.69
C ALA A 88 -0.58 11.14 -8.40
N SER A 89 -0.75 10.14 -7.53
CA SER A 89 -2.04 9.67 -7.05
C SER A 89 -1.93 8.90 -5.74
N ILE A 90 -3.06 8.60 -5.09
CA ILE A 90 -3.09 7.69 -3.92
C ILE A 90 -2.54 6.30 -4.31
N LEU A 91 -2.89 5.80 -5.50
CA LEU A 91 -2.35 4.54 -6.01
C LEU A 91 -0.83 4.63 -6.24
N ALA A 92 -0.33 5.76 -6.74
CA ALA A 92 1.10 5.96 -6.95
C ALA A 92 1.87 5.96 -5.62
N GLY A 93 1.31 6.58 -4.57
CA GLY A 93 1.86 6.50 -3.22
C GLY A 93 1.92 5.06 -2.71
N CYS A 94 0.85 4.28 -2.88
CA CYS A 94 0.87 2.86 -2.52
C CYS A 94 1.96 2.06 -3.26
N ALA A 95 2.10 2.26 -4.57
CA ALA A 95 3.16 1.61 -5.36
C ALA A 95 4.57 2.04 -4.95
N ARG A 96 4.75 3.31 -4.54
CA ARG A 96 6.02 3.82 -4.01
C ARG A 96 6.40 3.07 -2.74
N GLU A 97 5.49 2.95 -1.77
CA GLU A 97 5.75 2.26 -0.50
C GLU A 97 6.07 0.77 -0.73
N VAL A 98 5.35 0.09 -1.63
CA VAL A 98 5.65 -1.31 -2.00
C VAL A 98 7.09 -1.47 -2.50
N ARG A 99 7.59 -0.48 -3.26
CA ARG A 99 8.97 -0.48 -3.77
C ARG A 99 9.97 -0.16 -2.67
N GLU A 100 9.70 0.85 -1.86
CA GLU A 100 10.62 1.34 -0.84
C GLU A 100 10.74 0.37 0.33
N GLU A 101 9.63 -0.15 0.84
CA GLU A 101 9.60 -0.98 2.04
C GLU A 101 9.86 -2.47 1.78
N ALA A 102 9.53 -2.97 0.57
CA ALA A 102 9.59 -4.40 0.26
C ALA A 102 10.39 -4.73 -1.02
N GLY A 103 10.93 -3.74 -1.73
CA GLY A 103 11.72 -3.96 -2.95
C GLY A 103 10.92 -4.51 -4.13
N LEU A 104 9.59 -4.54 -4.01
CA LEU A 104 8.69 -5.10 -5.02
C LEU A 104 8.19 -4.00 -5.96
N VAL A 105 7.85 -4.38 -7.19
CA VAL A 105 7.32 -3.44 -8.19
C VAL A 105 5.86 -3.78 -8.43
N ALA A 106 4.96 -2.83 -8.15
CA ALA A 106 3.54 -2.98 -8.44
C ALA A 106 3.33 -3.11 -9.96
N ARG A 107 2.54 -4.11 -10.36
CA ARG A 107 2.12 -4.37 -11.74
C ARG A 107 0.65 -4.03 -11.95
N ARG A 108 -0.20 -4.35 -10.97
CA ARG A 108 -1.63 -4.02 -11.01
C ARG A 108 -2.21 -3.75 -9.62
N MET A 109 -2.95 -2.65 -9.48
CA MET A 109 -3.86 -2.43 -8.34
C MET A 109 -5.19 -3.12 -8.64
N VAL A 110 -5.56 -4.12 -7.85
CA VAL A 110 -6.64 -5.05 -8.19
C VAL A 110 -7.98 -4.58 -7.65
N ARG A 111 -8.07 -4.26 -6.37
CA ARG A 111 -9.31 -3.84 -5.71
C ARG A 111 -9.04 -3.10 -4.41
N LEU A 112 -10.10 -2.48 -3.88
CA LEU A 112 -10.10 -1.85 -2.57
C LEU A 112 -10.35 -2.92 -1.51
N VAL A 113 -9.55 -2.90 -0.44
CA VAL A 113 -9.68 -3.76 0.73
C VAL A 113 -10.11 -2.90 1.92
N THR A 114 -11.38 -3.07 2.32
CA THR A 114 -11.98 -2.41 3.48
C THR A 114 -11.73 -3.21 4.76
N GLU A 115 -12.30 -2.78 5.89
CA GLU A 115 -12.26 -3.56 7.13
C GLU A 115 -13.25 -4.75 7.14
N GLY A 116 -14.11 -4.91 6.14
CA GLY A 116 -15.08 -6.02 6.09
C GLY A 116 -16.10 -6.03 7.24
N LEU A 117 -16.31 -4.89 7.92
CA LEU A 117 -17.19 -4.79 9.07
C LEU A 117 -18.65 -4.57 8.65
N PRO A 118 -19.62 -5.35 9.20
CA PRO A 118 -21.03 -5.17 8.88
C PRO A 118 -21.51 -3.74 9.16
N GLY A 119 -22.21 -3.14 8.19
CA GLY A 119 -22.79 -1.81 8.32
C GLY A 119 -21.82 -0.65 8.13
N ARG A 120 -20.52 -0.91 7.89
CA ARG A 120 -19.61 0.11 7.36
C ARG A 120 -19.62 0.06 5.84
N THR A 121 -19.91 1.21 5.23
CA THR A 121 -19.97 1.35 3.77
C THR A 121 -18.82 2.21 3.24
N GLU A 122 -18.08 2.86 4.12
CA GLU A 122 -16.93 3.67 3.75
C GLU A 122 -15.77 2.80 3.25
N GLY A 123 -15.17 3.24 2.15
CA GLY A 123 -13.98 2.61 1.56
C GLY A 123 -12.68 2.84 2.33
N TRP A 124 -12.73 3.49 3.49
CA TRP A 124 -11.55 3.89 4.26
C TRP A 124 -11.70 3.65 5.75
N SER A 125 -10.55 3.52 6.41
CA SER A 125 -10.43 3.52 7.86
C SER A 125 -10.09 4.91 8.37
N VAL A 126 -10.54 5.26 9.59
CA VAL A 126 -10.18 6.50 10.26
C VAL A 126 -9.54 6.21 11.60
N PHE A 127 -8.38 6.81 11.85
CA PHE A 127 -7.64 6.69 13.10
C PHE A 127 -6.86 7.99 13.37
N THR A 128 -6.27 8.11 14.55
CA THR A 128 -5.41 9.25 14.87
C THR A 128 -3.95 8.86 14.90
N ASN A 129 -3.06 9.84 14.73
CA ASN A 129 -1.66 9.65 15.08
C ASN A 129 -1.49 9.40 16.60
N ARG A 130 -0.25 9.11 17.02
CA ARG A 130 0.09 8.68 18.40
C ARG A 130 -0.39 9.63 19.50
N ASP A 131 -0.36 10.94 19.28
CA ASP A 131 -0.76 11.95 20.28
C ASP A 131 -2.21 12.43 20.12
N GLY A 132 -2.95 11.88 19.14
CA GLY A 132 -4.35 12.21 18.92
C GLY A 132 -4.59 13.56 18.21
N THR A 133 -3.53 14.25 17.77
CA THR A 133 -3.65 15.60 17.19
C THR A 133 -4.00 15.61 15.70
N LYS A 134 -3.77 14.50 14.99
CA LYS A 134 -4.05 14.37 13.56
C LYS A 134 -5.03 13.24 13.29
N VAL A 135 -6.02 13.48 12.45
CA VAL A 135 -6.98 12.50 11.96
C VAL A 135 -6.52 11.99 10.59
N ILE A 136 -6.33 10.69 10.50
CA ILE A 136 -5.76 10.02 9.34
C ILE A 136 -6.81 9.13 8.68
N CYS A 137 -6.84 9.16 7.35
CA CYS A 137 -7.60 8.27 6.49
C CYS A 137 -6.69 7.14 5.96
N GLY A 138 -7.12 5.89 6.02
CA GLY A 138 -6.35 4.74 5.55
C GLY A 138 -7.06 3.92 4.48
N PHE A 139 -6.49 3.84 3.28
CA PHE A 139 -6.94 2.95 2.20
C PHE A 139 -6.16 1.63 2.20
N GLY A 140 -6.81 0.55 1.78
CA GLY A 140 -6.17 -0.74 1.57
C GLY A 140 -6.34 -1.18 0.13
N PHE A 141 -5.31 -1.68 -0.52
CA PHE A 141 -5.39 -2.15 -1.90
C PHE A 141 -4.82 -3.55 -2.01
N GLU A 142 -5.50 -4.44 -2.74
CA GLU A 142 -4.85 -5.66 -3.22
C GLU A 142 -3.94 -5.31 -4.40
N VAL A 143 -2.69 -5.75 -4.33
CA VAL A 143 -1.64 -5.37 -5.29
C VAL A 143 -0.99 -6.62 -5.86
N GLU A 144 -1.00 -6.74 -7.18
CA GLU A 144 -0.17 -7.68 -7.91
C GLU A 144 1.18 -7.03 -8.23
N VAL A 145 2.26 -7.77 -7.98
CA VAL A 145 3.64 -7.33 -8.22
C VAL A 145 4.28 -8.07 -9.39
N GLU A 146 5.39 -7.55 -9.90
CA GLU A 146 6.21 -8.25 -10.90
C GLU A 146 6.64 -9.64 -10.40
N PRO A 147 6.50 -10.71 -11.20
CA PRO A 147 6.92 -12.04 -10.80
C PRO A 147 8.44 -12.16 -10.73
N GLY A 148 8.95 -13.07 -9.89
CA GLY A 148 10.38 -13.39 -9.80
C GLY A 148 11.24 -12.37 -9.04
N ARG A 149 10.63 -11.35 -8.44
CA ARG A 149 11.29 -10.45 -7.48
C ARG A 149 11.30 -11.09 -6.09
N GLU A 150 12.42 -10.96 -5.39
CA GLU A 150 12.52 -11.29 -3.97
C GLU A 150 12.13 -10.09 -3.12
N VAL A 151 11.59 -10.35 -1.92
CA VAL A 151 11.31 -9.29 -0.95
C VAL A 151 12.62 -8.78 -0.38
N VAL A 152 12.86 -7.48 -0.52
CA VAL A 152 14.04 -6.79 0.03
C VAL A 152 13.55 -5.63 0.87
N LEU A 153 13.78 -5.69 2.18
CA LEU A 153 13.25 -4.71 3.12
C LEU A 153 14.14 -3.47 3.21
N ASP A 154 13.53 -2.30 3.43
CA ASP A 154 14.27 -1.16 3.97
C ASP A 154 14.58 -1.42 5.45
N GLU A 155 15.84 -1.73 5.75
CA GLU A 155 16.32 -2.06 7.11
C GLU A 155 16.10 -0.93 8.13
N ARG A 156 15.86 0.31 7.69
CA ARG A 156 15.58 1.45 8.58
C ARG A 156 14.16 1.38 9.14
N GLU A 157 13.24 0.80 8.39
CA GLU A 157 11.80 0.77 8.70
C GLU A 157 11.32 -0.63 9.06
N HIS A 158 11.94 -1.67 8.48
CA HIS A 158 11.51 -3.05 8.61
C HIS A 158 12.68 -4.01 8.85
N GLN A 159 12.46 -5.01 9.71
CA GLN A 159 13.52 -5.93 10.16
C GLN A 159 13.29 -7.40 9.80
N ALA A 160 12.09 -7.76 9.35
CA ALA A 160 11.75 -9.11 8.91
C ALA A 160 10.47 -9.12 8.08
N PHE A 161 10.26 -10.20 7.32
CA PHE A 161 9.00 -10.46 6.62
C PHE A 161 8.54 -11.90 6.81
N VAL A 162 7.25 -12.15 6.55
CA VAL A 162 6.66 -13.49 6.42
C VAL A 162 5.63 -13.49 5.29
N TRP A 163 5.42 -14.67 4.71
CA TRP A 163 4.21 -14.96 3.93
C TRP A 163 3.23 -15.69 4.83
N ALA A 164 2.13 -15.05 5.20
CA ALA A 164 1.15 -15.59 6.13
C ALA A 164 -0.10 -16.10 5.40
N GLY A 165 -0.54 -17.33 5.71
CA GLY A 165 -1.86 -17.79 5.30
C GLY A 165 -2.98 -17.17 6.14
N GLU A 166 -4.23 -17.34 5.71
CA GLU A 166 -5.38 -16.79 6.45
C GLU A 166 -5.49 -17.34 7.88
N GLU A 167 -5.25 -18.65 8.05
CA GLU A 167 -5.22 -19.29 9.38
C GLU A 167 -4.05 -18.81 10.24
N ASP A 168 -2.92 -18.44 9.63
CA ASP A 168 -1.80 -17.87 10.38
C ASP A 168 -2.15 -16.48 10.91
N VAL A 169 -2.83 -15.66 10.09
CA VAL A 169 -3.37 -14.36 10.53
C VAL A 169 -4.40 -14.55 11.65
N ARG A 170 -5.32 -15.51 11.51
CA ARG A 170 -6.30 -15.83 12.57
C ARG A 170 -5.60 -16.20 13.87
N ARG A 171 -4.62 -17.11 13.82
CA ARG A 171 -3.85 -17.60 14.97
C ARG A 171 -2.87 -16.56 15.53
N GLY A 172 -2.45 -15.59 14.72
CA GLY A 172 -1.39 -14.63 15.06
C GLY A 172 -0.01 -15.28 15.09
N GLU A 173 0.23 -16.30 14.25
CA GLU A 173 1.49 -17.05 14.24
C GLU A 173 1.73 -17.75 12.88
N VAL A 174 2.92 -17.59 12.32
CA VAL A 174 3.42 -18.31 11.13
C VAL A 174 4.53 -19.25 11.58
N GLU A 175 4.38 -20.57 11.37
CA GLU A 175 5.42 -21.56 11.65
C GLU A 175 6.06 -21.44 13.06
N GLY A 176 5.26 -21.23 14.11
CA GLY A 176 5.75 -21.05 15.48
C GLY A 176 6.22 -19.63 15.83
N ARG A 177 6.37 -18.74 14.84
CA ARG A 177 6.74 -17.34 15.03
C ARG A 177 5.49 -16.49 15.25
N LYS A 178 5.40 -15.84 16.42
CA LYS A 178 4.33 -14.87 16.70
C LYS A 178 4.40 -13.66 15.77
N ILE A 179 3.25 -13.26 15.25
CA ILE A 179 3.08 -12.10 14.38
C ILE A 179 2.06 -11.11 14.97
N PRO A 180 2.37 -10.46 16.12
CA PRO A 180 1.46 -9.47 16.71
C PRO A 180 1.26 -8.31 15.73
N LEU A 181 0.02 -8.11 15.28
CA LEU A 181 -0.32 -7.09 14.28
C LEU A 181 -0.40 -5.70 14.92
N THR A 182 -0.27 -4.65 14.10
CA THR A 182 -0.40 -3.24 14.53
C THR A 182 -1.77 -2.89 15.11
N GLY A 183 -2.80 -3.69 14.86
CA GLY A 183 -4.08 -3.58 15.57
C GLY A 183 -5.20 -4.41 14.97
N ALA A 184 -6.39 -4.29 15.55
CA ALA A 184 -7.60 -4.96 15.07
C ALA A 184 -7.97 -4.54 13.64
N MET A 185 -7.76 -3.27 13.30
CA MET A 185 -7.99 -2.75 11.95
C MET A 185 -7.16 -3.47 10.89
N MET A 186 -5.84 -3.63 11.12
CA MET A 186 -4.96 -4.37 10.21
C MET A 186 -5.39 -5.83 10.08
N ARG A 187 -5.73 -6.49 11.20
CA ARG A 187 -6.29 -7.85 11.20
C ARG A 187 -7.56 -7.96 10.34
N ASN A 188 -8.49 -7.02 10.50
CA ASN A 188 -9.75 -7.01 9.77
C ASN A 188 -9.51 -6.89 8.27
N LYS A 189 -8.67 -5.94 7.85
CA LYS A 189 -8.33 -5.78 6.43
C LYS A 189 -7.63 -7.01 5.84
N LEU A 190 -6.73 -7.65 6.58
CA LEU A 190 -6.10 -8.90 6.15
C LEU A 190 -7.13 -10.00 5.89
N LEU A 191 -8.02 -10.25 6.87
CA LEU A 191 -9.08 -11.26 6.73
C LEU A 191 -10.07 -10.92 5.62
N GLU A 192 -10.34 -9.62 5.41
CA GLU A 192 -11.17 -9.15 4.31
C GLU A 192 -10.50 -9.39 2.95
N ALA A 193 -9.20 -9.13 2.81
CA ALA A 193 -8.46 -9.43 1.58
C ALA A 193 -8.54 -10.92 1.22
N PHE A 194 -8.43 -11.81 2.22
CA PHE A 194 -8.65 -13.25 2.01
C PHE A 194 -10.09 -13.59 1.60
N ARG A 195 -11.10 -12.94 2.22
CA ARG A 195 -12.51 -13.15 1.89
C ARG A 195 -12.80 -12.74 0.45
N LEU A 196 -12.38 -11.54 0.04
CA LEU A 196 -12.60 -11.01 -1.31
C LEU A 196 -12.00 -11.94 -2.39
N ARG A 197 -10.81 -12.50 -2.15
CA ARG A 197 -10.18 -13.47 -3.07
C ARG A 197 -10.90 -14.81 -3.18
N ARG A 198 -11.75 -15.18 -2.22
CA ARG A 198 -12.57 -16.40 -2.31
C ARG A 198 -13.82 -16.21 -3.14
N GLU A 199 -14.41 -15.03 -3.11
CA GLU A 199 -15.70 -14.74 -3.77
C GLU A 199 -15.58 -14.58 -5.28
N GLU A 200 -14.37 -14.42 -5.80
CA GLU A 200 -14.10 -14.34 -7.24
C GLU A 200 -13.73 -15.68 -7.89
N LYS A 201 -13.72 -16.78 -7.13
CA LYS A 201 -13.55 -18.15 -7.66
C LYS A 201 -14.89 -18.86 -7.74
#